data_AF-A0A921GSW9-F1
#
_entry.id   AF-A0A921GSW9-F1
#
_cell.length_a   1.000
_cell.length_b   1.000
_cell.length_c   1.000
_cell.angle_alpha   90.00
_cell.angle_beta   90.00
_cell.angle_gamma   90.00
#
_symmetry.space_group_name_H-M   'P 1'
#
loop_
_entity.id
_entity.type
_entity.pdbx_description
1 polymer ?
#
loop_
_entity_poly.entity_id
_entity_poly.type
_entity_poly.pdbx_seq_one_letter_code
_entity_poly.pdbx_strand_id
1 'polypeptide(L)'
;MTTSSDPSAPLTSRAHGSPLRGRGWLNTGGAELDLETLRGKIVLLDFWTFCCVNCLHVLDELRPLEEKWADELVVIGVHSPKFEFEKDPEALQANIERYEVSHPVIDDPELDTWSAYGARAWPTLMVLDTHGRIAGNLSGEGHAANLDRLVAELVAEGEADGSLRRGPAPTVLAERTEQTLRFPSKLAVLPDGRLVVSDAGQHRLVVFQADGATVDAIIGTGERGHADGDEDTARFAEPNGVLALPAEVAQEVGYDLLVADTAGHRLRGVKIGQDRLLRSRTATEVTTLAGTGEQWMQGEPLPRGEGDARSYSLSTPWDLTWSHSLNRAVIAMAGIHQLWTYDPATGALLVLAGTTQEGLVDGPAVTSWWAQPSGLDEMPDGRIV
;
A
#
# COMPACT_ATOMS: atom_id res chain seq x y z
N MET A 1 9.30 33.99 -37.17
CA MET A 1 8.62 34.94 -36.27
C MET A 1 8.12 34.13 -35.09
N THR A 2 8.91 34.11 -34.03
CA THR A 2 8.65 33.40 -32.78
C THR A 2 7.86 34.31 -31.85
N THR A 3 6.60 33.99 -31.58
CA THR A 3 5.80 34.70 -30.59
C THR A 3 6.23 34.26 -29.19
N SER A 4 6.92 35.17 -28.51
CA SER A 4 7.16 35.16 -27.07
C SER A 4 5.81 35.12 -26.33
N SER A 5 5.58 34.09 -25.52
CA SER A 5 4.48 34.07 -24.55
C SER A 5 4.86 34.89 -23.32
N ASP A 6 4.07 35.91 -23.01
CA ASP A 6 4.19 36.81 -21.87
C ASP A 6 3.82 36.08 -20.56
N PRO A 7 4.67 36.06 -19.52
CA PRO A 7 4.40 35.39 -18.25
C PRO A 7 3.38 36.11 -17.34
N SER A 8 2.74 37.19 -17.81
CA SER A 8 1.79 38.01 -17.03
C SER A 8 0.31 37.89 -17.44
N ALA A 9 -0.06 36.93 -18.30
CA ALA A 9 -1.46 36.70 -18.64
C ALA A 9 -2.23 36.05 -17.46
N PRO A 10 -3.39 36.59 -17.04
CA PRO A 10 -4.17 36.01 -15.95
C PRO A 10 -4.68 34.60 -16.34
N LEU A 11 -4.56 33.64 -15.42
CA LEU A 11 -4.92 32.22 -15.50
C LEU A 11 -6.44 31.97 -15.74
N THR A 12 -6.99 32.50 -16.83
CA THR A 12 -8.44 32.54 -17.11
C THR A 12 -8.92 31.49 -18.10
N SER A 13 -8.07 30.56 -18.58
CA SER A 13 -8.45 29.57 -19.60
C SER A 13 -8.37 28.12 -19.14
N ARG A 14 -8.48 27.82 -17.84
CA ARG A 14 -8.64 26.42 -17.37
C ARG A 14 -10.06 25.95 -17.68
N ALA A 15 -10.20 24.75 -18.24
CA ALA A 15 -11.52 24.13 -18.46
C ALA A 15 -12.13 23.69 -17.13
N HIS A 16 -13.45 23.75 -17.01
CA HIS A 16 -14.15 23.21 -15.84
C HIS A 16 -14.09 21.68 -15.84
N GLY A 17 -14.03 21.09 -14.63
CA GLY A 17 -14.16 19.65 -14.45
C GLY A 17 -15.53 19.14 -14.92
N SER A 18 -15.54 17.92 -15.45
CA SER A 18 -16.78 17.22 -15.85
C SER A 18 -17.58 16.79 -14.60
N PRO A 19 -18.91 16.70 -14.67
CA PRO A 19 -19.70 16.15 -13.56
C PRO A 19 -19.27 14.73 -13.19
N LEU A 20 -19.25 14.41 -11.90
CA LEU A 20 -18.97 13.07 -11.40
C LEU A 20 -20.22 12.20 -11.52
N ARG A 21 -20.10 11.05 -12.19
CA ARG A 21 -21.16 10.08 -12.43
C ARG A 21 -20.71 8.69 -12.02
N GLY A 22 -21.60 7.94 -11.41
CA GLY A 22 -21.34 6.60 -10.92
C GLY A 22 -22.59 5.98 -10.34
N ARG A 23 -22.47 4.73 -9.90
CA ARG A 23 -23.55 3.97 -9.28
C ARG A 23 -23.97 4.55 -7.93
N GLY A 24 -23.02 5.10 -7.17
CA GLY A 24 -23.27 5.66 -5.85
C GLY A 24 -21.99 6.13 -5.16
N TRP A 25 -22.16 6.69 -3.97
CA TRP A 25 -21.11 7.24 -3.14
C TRP A 25 -20.89 6.40 -1.87
N LEU A 26 -19.63 6.24 -1.49
CA LEU A 26 -19.18 5.64 -0.25
C LEU A 26 -18.43 6.69 0.57
N ASN A 27 -18.38 6.52 1.89
CA ASN A 27 -17.80 7.47 2.85
C ASN A 27 -18.46 8.87 2.87
N THR A 28 -19.73 9.00 2.45
CA THR A 28 -20.47 10.28 2.44
C THR A 28 -21.75 10.28 3.28
N GLY A 29 -22.05 9.17 3.98
CA GLY A 29 -23.28 9.02 4.76
C GLY A 29 -24.54 8.98 3.88
N GLY A 30 -24.38 8.57 2.61
CA GLY A 30 -25.46 8.53 1.62
C GLY A 30 -25.70 9.84 0.86
N ALA A 31 -24.91 10.88 1.12
CA ALA A 31 -24.97 12.11 0.34
C ALA A 31 -24.31 11.93 -1.03
N GLU A 32 -24.97 12.44 -2.07
CA GLU A 32 -24.35 12.61 -3.39
C GLU A 32 -23.51 13.89 -3.39
N LEU A 33 -22.24 13.79 -3.80
CA LEU A 33 -21.38 14.96 -3.93
C LEU A 33 -21.42 15.53 -5.34
N ASP A 34 -21.47 16.86 -5.41
CA ASP A 34 -21.41 17.63 -6.66
C ASP A 34 -20.27 18.64 -6.59
N LEU A 35 -19.48 18.74 -7.66
CA LEU A 35 -18.38 19.69 -7.78
C LEU A 35 -18.82 21.14 -7.61
N GLU A 36 -20.08 21.48 -7.92
CA GLU A 36 -20.62 22.82 -7.64
C GLU A 36 -20.70 23.11 -6.14
N THR A 37 -21.08 22.12 -5.32
CA THR A 37 -21.16 22.26 -3.86
C THR A 37 -19.77 22.30 -3.20
N LEU A 38 -18.76 21.78 -3.89
CA LEU A 38 -17.35 21.80 -3.49
C LEU A 38 -16.60 23.06 -3.97
N ARG A 39 -17.27 24.01 -4.64
CA ARG A 39 -16.65 25.30 -4.98
C ARG A 39 -16.09 25.99 -3.74
N GLY A 40 -14.92 26.57 -3.92
CA GLY A 40 -14.08 27.13 -2.87
C GLY A 40 -13.14 26.13 -2.21
N LYS A 41 -13.25 24.83 -2.48
CA LYS A 41 -12.25 23.82 -2.08
C LYS A 41 -11.38 23.44 -3.28
N ILE A 42 -10.16 23.02 -2.99
CA ILE A 42 -9.33 22.31 -3.97
C ILE A 42 -9.81 20.86 -3.98
N VAL A 43 -10.03 20.28 -5.16
CA VAL A 43 -10.50 18.89 -5.28
C VAL A 43 -9.45 18.07 -6.00
N LEU A 44 -9.03 16.96 -5.41
CA LEU A 44 -8.18 15.96 -6.06
C LEU A 44 -9.01 14.72 -6.35
N LEU A 45 -9.19 14.40 -7.63
CA LEU A 45 -9.81 13.16 -8.07
C LEU A 45 -8.71 12.12 -8.27
N ASP A 46 -8.78 11.03 -7.51
CA ASP A 46 -7.90 9.87 -7.67
C ASP A 46 -8.64 8.77 -8.44
N PHE A 47 -8.28 8.55 -9.70
CA PHE A 47 -8.84 7.49 -10.53
C PHE A 47 -8.10 6.19 -10.25
N TRP A 48 -8.72 5.33 -9.45
CA TRP A 48 -8.06 4.17 -8.85
C TRP A 48 -8.86 2.88 -9.05
N THR A 49 -8.17 1.75 -8.85
CA THR A 49 -8.75 0.42 -8.70
C THR A 49 -8.06 -0.29 -7.54
N PHE A 50 -8.81 -1.09 -6.79
CA PHE A 50 -8.31 -1.71 -5.56
C PHE A 50 -7.39 -2.92 -5.76
N CYS A 51 -7.16 -3.41 -6.99
CA CYS A 51 -6.18 -4.49 -7.23
C CYS A 51 -4.85 -4.01 -7.81
N CYS A 52 -4.71 -2.73 -8.18
CA CYS A 52 -3.48 -2.20 -8.72
C CYS A 52 -2.55 -1.73 -7.60
N VAL A 53 -1.36 -2.34 -7.49
CA VAL A 53 -0.37 -1.95 -6.48
C VAL A 53 0.03 -0.48 -6.57
N ASN A 54 0.12 0.08 -7.78
CA ASN A 54 0.43 1.51 -7.98
C ASN A 54 -0.67 2.42 -7.42
N CYS A 55 -1.94 1.99 -7.48
CA CYS A 55 -3.03 2.72 -6.83
C CYS A 55 -2.88 2.68 -5.29
N LEU A 56 -2.50 1.53 -4.73
CA LEU A 56 -2.30 1.40 -3.29
C LEU A 56 -1.15 2.29 -2.78
N HIS A 57 -0.08 2.41 -3.57
CA HIS A 57 1.00 3.37 -3.28
C HIS A 57 0.50 4.82 -3.28
N VAL A 58 -0.32 5.20 -4.26
CA VAL A 58 -0.92 6.54 -4.28
C VAL A 58 -1.85 6.79 -3.10
N LEU A 59 -2.61 5.80 -2.63
CA LEU A 59 -3.40 5.96 -1.40
C LEU A 59 -2.49 6.34 -0.22
N ASP A 60 -1.33 5.68 -0.07
CA ASP A 60 -0.37 5.99 0.99
C ASP A 60 0.33 7.36 0.80
N GLU A 61 0.59 7.78 -0.45
CA GLU A 61 1.06 9.14 -0.76
C GLU A 61 0.03 10.21 -0.39
N LEU A 62 -1.27 9.92 -0.56
CA LEU A 62 -2.35 10.88 -0.33
C LEU A 62 -2.69 11.07 1.15
N ARG A 63 -2.50 10.06 2.02
CA ARG A 63 -2.77 10.18 3.47
C ARG A 63 -2.12 11.41 4.13
N PRO A 64 -0.81 11.65 4.04
CA PRO A 64 -0.19 12.83 4.64
C PRO A 64 -0.62 14.14 3.99
N LEU A 65 -0.98 14.12 2.70
CA LEU A 65 -1.53 15.29 1.99
C LEU A 65 -2.93 15.65 2.49
N GLU A 66 -3.80 14.65 2.68
CA GLU A 66 -5.13 14.82 3.26
C GLU A 66 -5.07 15.38 4.67
N GLU A 67 -4.16 14.88 5.50
CA GLU A 67 -3.97 15.40 6.86
C GLU A 67 -3.47 16.85 6.85
N LYS A 68 -2.43 17.13 6.05
CA LYS A 68 -1.82 18.46 5.97
C LYS A 68 -2.79 19.54 5.45
N TRP A 69 -3.61 19.19 4.46
CA TRP A 69 -4.51 20.12 3.77
C TRP A 69 -5.99 19.86 4.08
N ALA A 70 -6.30 19.27 5.24
CA ALA A 70 -7.66 18.83 5.59
C ALA A 70 -8.72 19.95 5.49
N ASP A 71 -8.32 21.20 5.74
CA ASP A 71 -9.21 22.36 5.68
C ASP A 71 -9.39 22.91 4.25
N GLU A 72 -8.51 22.61 3.30
CA GLU A 72 -8.49 23.19 1.95
C GLU A 72 -8.81 22.19 0.84
N LEU A 73 -8.28 20.98 0.98
CA LEU A 73 -8.33 19.89 0.02
C LEU A 73 -9.54 18.97 0.31
N VAL A 74 -10.12 18.44 -0.76
CA VAL A 74 -11.01 17.28 -0.73
C VAL A 74 -10.46 16.27 -1.72
N VAL A 75 -10.02 15.12 -1.22
CA VAL A 75 -9.72 13.96 -2.08
C VAL A 75 -11.02 13.23 -2.38
N ILE A 76 -11.18 12.77 -3.61
CA ILE A 76 -12.29 11.91 -4.03
C ILE A 76 -11.71 10.74 -4.81
N GLY A 77 -11.89 9.52 -4.29
CA GLY A 77 -11.56 8.31 -5.02
C GLY A 77 -12.61 8.04 -6.09
N VAL A 78 -12.24 8.07 -7.36
CA VAL A 78 -13.07 7.63 -8.49
C VAL A 78 -12.73 6.19 -8.78
N HIS A 79 -13.43 5.25 -8.12
CA HIS A 79 -13.19 3.83 -8.29
C HIS A 79 -13.62 3.38 -9.69
N SER A 80 -12.64 3.06 -10.53
CA SER A 80 -12.78 2.76 -11.96
C SER A 80 -12.21 1.37 -12.21
N PRO A 81 -13.04 0.31 -12.27
CA PRO A 81 -12.56 -1.07 -12.20
C PRO A 81 -11.78 -1.49 -13.46
N LYS A 82 -10.65 -2.19 -13.25
CA LYS A 82 -9.84 -2.89 -14.24
C LYS A 82 -10.38 -4.30 -14.51
N PHE A 83 -10.91 -4.97 -13.48
CA PHE A 83 -11.42 -6.35 -13.57
C PHE A 83 -12.92 -6.44 -13.26
N GLU A 84 -13.59 -7.48 -13.79
CA GLU A 84 -15.04 -7.63 -13.65
C GLU A 84 -15.49 -7.77 -12.18
N PHE A 85 -14.72 -8.48 -11.35
CA PHE A 85 -15.05 -8.64 -9.93
C PHE A 85 -14.93 -7.34 -9.14
N GLU A 86 -14.20 -6.34 -9.65
CA GLU A 86 -14.09 -5.05 -9.00
C GLU A 86 -15.36 -4.21 -9.16
N LYS A 87 -16.24 -4.56 -10.11
CA LYS A 87 -17.55 -3.91 -10.24
C LYS A 87 -18.53 -4.29 -9.13
N ASP A 88 -18.22 -5.31 -8.32
CA ASP A 88 -19.04 -5.73 -7.19
C ASP A 88 -18.98 -4.66 -6.07
N PRO A 89 -20.11 -4.03 -5.71
CA PRO A 89 -20.11 -2.98 -4.69
C PRO A 89 -19.72 -3.51 -3.30
N GLU A 90 -19.96 -4.79 -2.99
CA GLU A 90 -19.52 -5.38 -1.72
C GLU A 90 -18.00 -5.55 -1.69
N ALA A 91 -17.40 -5.94 -2.82
CA ALA A 91 -15.95 -6.02 -2.96
C ALA A 91 -15.30 -4.63 -2.84
N LEU A 92 -15.89 -3.60 -3.46
CA LEU A 92 -15.42 -2.22 -3.30
C LEU A 92 -15.47 -1.78 -1.83
N GLN A 93 -16.62 -1.96 -1.16
CA GLN A 93 -16.78 -1.59 0.24
C GLN A 93 -15.76 -2.31 1.15
N ALA A 94 -15.53 -3.61 0.92
CA ALA A 94 -14.54 -4.39 1.66
C ALA A 94 -13.12 -3.89 1.44
N ASN A 95 -12.76 -3.45 0.22
CA ASN A 95 -11.42 -2.94 -0.06
C ASN A 95 -11.20 -1.50 0.42
N ILE A 96 -12.24 -0.64 0.42
CA ILE A 96 -12.20 0.65 1.11
C ILE A 96 -11.87 0.47 2.59
N GLU A 97 -12.49 -0.53 3.23
CA GLU A 97 -12.19 -0.86 4.62
C GLU A 97 -10.78 -1.47 4.78
N ARG A 98 -10.40 -2.43 3.91
CA ARG A 98 -9.10 -3.11 3.95
C ARG A 98 -7.93 -2.14 3.87
N TYR A 99 -8.02 -1.18 2.96
CA TYR A 99 -6.97 -0.17 2.73
C TYR A 99 -7.21 1.09 3.54
N GLU A 100 -8.15 1.09 4.49
CA GLU A 100 -8.45 2.23 5.36
C GLU A 100 -8.60 3.56 4.58
N VAL A 101 -9.33 3.51 3.46
CA VAL A 101 -9.62 4.69 2.62
C VAL A 101 -10.63 5.56 3.33
N SER A 102 -10.22 6.74 3.78
CA SER A 102 -11.06 7.66 4.55
C SER A 102 -11.79 8.68 3.69
N HIS A 103 -11.27 9.07 2.52
CA HIS A 103 -11.91 10.06 1.68
C HIS A 103 -13.21 9.54 1.01
N PRO A 104 -14.10 10.43 0.54
CA PRO A 104 -15.25 10.06 -0.29
C PRO A 104 -14.84 9.25 -1.52
N VAL A 105 -15.63 8.22 -1.85
CA VAL A 105 -15.42 7.39 -3.04
C VAL A 105 -16.68 7.37 -3.88
N ILE A 106 -16.55 7.58 -5.19
CA ILE A 106 -17.62 7.33 -6.16
C ILE A 106 -17.34 6.02 -6.90
N ASP A 107 -18.33 5.13 -6.93
CA ASP A 107 -18.27 3.86 -7.66
C ASP A 107 -18.60 4.11 -9.14
N ASP A 108 -17.59 4.08 -10.03
CA ASP A 108 -17.70 4.31 -11.48
C ASP A 108 -17.50 3.01 -12.29
N PRO A 109 -18.41 2.02 -12.19
CA PRO A 109 -18.23 0.69 -12.78
C PRO A 109 -18.29 0.66 -14.31
N GLU A 110 -18.89 1.70 -14.92
CA GLU A 110 -19.05 1.85 -16.36
C GLU A 110 -18.00 2.79 -16.98
N LEU A 111 -17.05 3.30 -16.16
CA LEU A 111 -15.98 4.21 -16.59
C LEU A 111 -16.50 5.51 -17.21
N ASP A 112 -17.65 6.02 -16.75
CA ASP A 112 -18.28 7.24 -17.23
C ASP A 112 -17.46 8.47 -16.81
N THR A 113 -17.14 8.57 -15.52
CA THR A 113 -16.31 9.67 -14.99
C THR A 113 -14.89 9.54 -15.49
N TRP A 114 -14.33 8.33 -15.46
CA TRP A 114 -13.03 8.00 -16.07
C TRP A 114 -12.89 8.55 -17.49
N SER A 115 -13.87 8.24 -18.34
CA SER A 115 -13.88 8.67 -19.75
C SER A 115 -14.07 10.19 -19.88
N ALA A 116 -14.94 10.78 -19.06
CA ALA A 116 -15.22 12.22 -19.09
C ALA A 116 -14.03 13.10 -18.70
N TYR A 117 -13.11 12.56 -17.91
CA TYR A 117 -11.85 13.21 -17.53
C TYR A 117 -10.65 12.78 -18.40
N GLY A 118 -10.87 11.86 -19.35
CA GLY A 118 -9.84 11.39 -20.26
C GLY A 118 -8.71 10.62 -19.58
N ALA A 119 -8.99 9.96 -18.45
CA ALA A 119 -8.05 9.08 -17.77
C ALA A 119 -7.67 7.89 -18.68
N ARG A 120 -6.41 7.45 -18.60
CA ARG A 120 -5.86 6.39 -19.47
C ARG A 120 -4.94 5.40 -18.77
N ALA A 121 -4.65 5.62 -17.50
CA ALA A 121 -3.77 4.77 -16.71
C ALA A 121 -4.23 4.78 -15.25
N TRP A 122 -4.01 3.66 -14.58
CA TRP A 122 -4.21 3.55 -13.14
C TRP A 122 -2.86 3.73 -12.43
N PRO A 123 -2.77 4.57 -11.39
CA PRO A 123 -3.70 5.66 -11.06
C PRO A 123 -3.58 6.85 -12.03
N THR A 124 -4.61 7.71 -12.06
CA THR A 124 -4.54 9.06 -12.65
C THR A 124 -5.08 10.04 -11.61
N LEU A 125 -4.39 11.16 -11.40
CA LEU A 125 -4.78 12.21 -10.46
C LEU A 125 -5.18 13.47 -11.23
N MET A 126 -6.38 13.99 -10.94
CA MET A 126 -6.87 15.25 -11.50
C MET A 126 -7.07 16.28 -10.40
N VAL A 127 -6.40 17.41 -10.49
CA VAL A 127 -6.50 18.49 -9.50
C VAL A 127 -7.38 19.61 -10.05
N LEU A 128 -8.42 19.97 -9.31
CA LEU A 128 -9.31 21.07 -9.58
C LEU A 128 -9.04 22.23 -8.61
N ASP A 129 -8.97 23.45 -9.13
CA ASP A 129 -8.87 24.66 -8.32
C ASP A 129 -10.17 24.99 -7.58
N THR A 130 -10.16 26.06 -6.79
CA THR A 130 -11.31 26.55 -6.00
C THR A 130 -12.53 26.94 -6.87
N HIS A 131 -12.34 27.17 -8.17
CA HIS A 131 -13.42 27.42 -9.13
C HIS A 131 -13.88 26.14 -9.84
N GLY A 132 -13.34 24.99 -9.45
CA GLY A 132 -13.56 23.68 -10.05
C GLY A 132 -13.08 23.58 -11.49
N ARG A 133 -11.98 24.26 -11.80
CA ARG A 133 -11.29 24.16 -13.10
C ARG A 133 -10.06 23.29 -12.97
N ILE A 134 -9.76 22.54 -14.03
CA ILE A 134 -8.62 21.63 -14.04
C ILE A 134 -7.32 22.42 -13.96
N ALA A 135 -6.57 22.22 -12.88
CA ALA A 135 -5.30 22.84 -12.57
C ALA A 135 -4.10 21.89 -12.73
N GLY A 136 -4.32 20.57 -12.67
CA GLY A 136 -3.28 19.57 -12.86
C GLY A 136 -3.82 18.21 -13.27
N ASN A 137 -3.00 17.46 -14.01
CA ASN A 137 -3.23 16.06 -14.38
C ASN A 137 -1.90 15.32 -14.26
N LEU A 138 -1.87 14.26 -13.45
CA LEU A 138 -0.69 13.44 -13.16
C LEU A 138 -1.06 11.98 -13.38
N SER A 139 -0.21 11.23 -14.08
CA SER A 139 -0.43 9.81 -14.37
C SER A 139 0.58 8.97 -13.61
N GLY A 140 0.13 7.85 -13.05
CA GLY A 140 0.96 6.96 -12.25
C GLY A 140 1.19 7.45 -10.82
N GLU A 141 2.15 6.83 -10.15
CA GLU A 141 2.55 7.07 -8.76
C GLU A 141 3.78 8.00 -8.64
N GLY A 142 4.14 8.37 -7.41
CA GLY A 142 5.34 9.14 -7.08
C GLY A 142 5.18 10.65 -7.18
N HIS A 143 3.97 11.18 -6.97
CA HIS A 143 3.66 12.59 -7.19
C HIS A 143 3.43 13.40 -5.92
N ALA A 144 3.52 12.79 -4.73
CA ALA A 144 3.25 13.45 -3.45
C ALA A 144 3.85 14.86 -3.31
N ALA A 145 5.15 15.05 -3.59
CA ALA A 145 5.81 16.35 -3.49
C ALA A 145 5.31 17.38 -4.53
N ASN A 146 4.94 16.91 -5.73
CA ASN A 146 4.36 17.77 -6.77
C ASN A 146 2.95 18.21 -6.40
N LEU A 147 2.15 17.30 -5.85
CA LEU A 147 0.81 17.58 -5.34
C LEU A 147 0.85 18.57 -4.19
N ASP A 148 1.75 18.38 -3.21
CA ASP A 148 1.89 19.28 -2.07
C ASP A 148 2.15 20.73 -2.52
N ARG A 149 3.09 20.90 -3.45
CA ARG A 149 3.42 22.21 -4.02
C ARG A 149 2.23 22.79 -4.81
N LEU A 150 1.57 21.99 -5.64
CA LEU A 150 0.42 22.44 -6.43
C LEU A 150 -0.75 22.87 -5.52
N VAL A 151 -1.06 22.11 -4.46
CA VAL A 151 -2.09 22.48 -3.49
C VAL A 151 -1.72 23.79 -2.81
N ALA A 152 -0.47 23.97 -2.37
CA ALA A 152 -0.02 25.24 -1.78
C ALA A 152 -0.17 26.44 -2.75
N GLU A 153 0.15 26.26 -4.03
CA GLU A 153 -0.05 27.27 -5.08
C GLU A 153 -1.54 27.62 -5.24
N LEU A 154 -2.42 26.62 -5.30
CA LEU A 154 -3.86 26.82 -5.45
C LEU A 154 -4.51 27.43 -4.20
N VAL A 155 -3.98 27.15 -3.01
CA VAL A 155 -4.39 27.82 -1.77
C VAL A 155 -4.08 29.31 -1.87
N ALA A 156 -2.86 29.68 -2.28
CA ALA A 156 -2.48 31.08 -2.44
C ALA A 156 -3.31 31.79 -3.54
N GLU A 157 -3.60 31.12 -4.66
CA GLU A 157 -4.51 31.62 -5.71
C GLU A 157 -5.91 31.92 -5.14
N GLY A 158 -6.48 30.95 -4.42
CA GLY A 158 -7.83 31.06 -3.85
C GLY A 158 -7.95 32.06 -2.70
N GLU A 159 -6.87 32.30 -1.95
CA GLU A 159 -6.81 33.38 -0.95
C GLU A 159 -6.79 34.75 -1.61
N ALA A 160 -5.99 34.90 -2.68
CA ALA A 160 -5.80 36.17 -3.37
C ALA A 160 -7.08 36.67 -4.05
N ASP A 161 -7.91 35.75 -4.58
CA ASP A 161 -9.18 36.09 -5.23
C ASP A 161 -10.42 35.92 -4.31
N GLY A 162 -10.22 35.46 -3.08
CA GLY A 162 -11.26 35.29 -2.07
C GLY A 162 -12.21 34.11 -2.31
N SER A 163 -11.86 33.18 -3.21
CA SER A 163 -12.66 31.99 -3.49
C SER A 163 -12.47 30.86 -2.48
N LEU A 164 -11.34 30.81 -1.75
CA LEU A 164 -11.00 29.71 -0.87
C LEU A 164 -11.93 29.61 0.35
N ARG A 165 -12.50 28.43 0.56
CA ARG A 165 -13.31 28.06 1.72
C ARG A 165 -12.59 26.99 2.53
N ARG A 166 -12.49 27.22 3.84
CA ARG A 166 -11.94 26.25 4.79
C ARG A 166 -13.00 25.37 5.46
N GLY A 167 -12.59 24.19 5.88
CA GLY A 167 -13.36 23.23 6.66
C GLY A 167 -13.21 21.80 6.14
N PRO A 168 -13.62 20.80 6.93
CA PRO A 168 -13.37 19.39 6.60
C PRO A 168 -14.10 18.95 5.33
N ALA A 169 -13.57 17.91 4.69
CA ALA A 169 -14.26 17.19 3.62
C ALA A 169 -15.59 16.60 4.14
N PRO A 170 -16.61 16.45 3.27
CA PRO A 170 -17.90 15.85 3.62
C PRO A 170 -17.80 14.32 3.74
N THR A 171 -17.01 13.87 4.71
CA THR A 171 -16.68 12.46 4.95
C THR A 171 -17.48 11.90 6.13
N VAL A 172 -18.05 10.71 5.95
CA VAL A 172 -18.70 9.92 7.02
C VAL A 172 -18.21 8.49 6.92
N LEU A 173 -17.36 8.08 7.86
CA LEU A 173 -16.80 6.73 7.92
C LEU A 173 -17.76 5.76 8.62
N ALA A 174 -17.77 4.51 8.18
CA ALA A 174 -18.49 3.45 8.87
C ALA A 174 -17.82 3.12 10.21
N GLU A 175 -18.62 2.75 11.22
CA GLU A 175 -18.08 2.26 12.49
C GLU A 175 -17.43 0.89 12.30
N ARG A 176 -16.21 0.74 12.81
CA ARG A 176 -15.47 -0.51 12.78
C ARG A 176 -15.97 -1.42 13.89
N THR A 177 -16.38 -2.63 13.53
CA THR A 177 -16.77 -3.66 14.50
C THR A 177 -15.54 -4.43 15.01
N GLU A 178 -15.54 -4.83 16.27
CA GLU A 178 -14.46 -5.68 16.81
C GLU A 178 -14.53 -7.08 16.20
N GLN A 179 -13.38 -7.59 15.76
CA GLN A 179 -13.23 -8.92 15.16
C GLN A 179 -11.90 -9.54 15.60
N THR A 180 -11.83 -10.86 15.72
CA THR A 180 -10.58 -11.57 16.03
C THR A 180 -9.54 -11.38 14.92
N LEU A 181 -9.95 -11.58 13.68
CA LEU A 181 -9.17 -11.34 12.47
C LEU A 181 -9.97 -10.44 11.54
N ARG A 182 -9.28 -9.59 10.78
CA ARG A 182 -9.86 -8.69 9.79
C ARG A 182 -8.94 -8.63 8.57
N PHE A 183 -9.46 -9.10 7.44
CA PHE A 183 -8.71 -9.27 6.19
C PHE A 183 -7.37 -10.03 6.39
N PRO A 184 -7.37 -11.22 7.04
CA PRO A 184 -6.15 -11.99 7.19
C PRO A 184 -5.60 -12.41 5.83
N SER A 185 -4.28 -12.35 5.68
CA SER A 185 -3.60 -12.47 4.37
C SER A 185 -2.88 -13.79 4.18
N LYS A 186 -2.14 -14.26 5.19
CA LYS A 186 -1.27 -15.44 5.07
C LYS A 186 -1.20 -16.18 6.41
N LEU A 187 -0.84 -17.45 6.33
CA LEU A 187 -0.73 -18.38 7.45
C LEU A 187 0.64 -19.08 7.36
N ALA A 188 1.35 -19.15 8.49
CA ALA A 188 2.52 -20.00 8.68
C ALA A 188 2.28 -21.00 9.82
N VAL A 189 2.92 -22.17 9.74
CA VAL A 189 2.87 -23.20 10.79
C VAL A 189 4.25 -23.27 11.45
N LEU A 190 4.31 -23.11 12.77
CA LEU A 190 5.54 -23.27 13.54
C LEU A 190 5.89 -24.75 13.75
N PRO A 191 7.16 -25.09 14.06
CA PRO A 191 7.56 -26.48 14.33
C PRO A 191 6.82 -27.14 15.50
N ASP A 192 6.30 -26.35 16.45
CA ASP A 192 5.50 -26.82 17.58
C ASP A 192 4.01 -27.01 17.26
N GLY A 193 3.60 -26.74 16.02
CA GLY A 193 2.23 -26.89 15.53
C GLY A 193 1.34 -25.67 15.73
N ARG A 194 1.83 -24.60 16.39
CA ARG A 194 1.09 -23.33 16.45
C ARG A 194 0.98 -22.69 15.07
N LEU A 195 -0.06 -21.89 14.90
CA LEU A 195 -0.40 -21.22 13.65
C LEU A 195 -0.16 -19.72 13.80
N VAL A 196 0.54 -19.10 12.86
CA VAL A 196 0.72 -17.65 12.83
C VAL A 196 -0.02 -17.09 11.64
N VAL A 197 -0.99 -16.22 11.91
CA VAL A 197 -1.76 -15.50 10.90
C VAL A 197 -1.29 -14.07 10.83
N SER A 198 -1.01 -13.60 9.62
CA SER A 198 -0.88 -12.16 9.37
C SER A 198 -2.28 -11.53 9.24
N ASP A 199 -2.62 -10.73 10.24
CA ASP A 199 -3.91 -10.04 10.34
C ASP A 199 -3.78 -8.65 9.72
N ALA A 200 -3.64 -8.61 8.38
CA ALA A 200 -3.23 -7.42 7.64
C ALA A 200 -4.12 -6.21 7.91
N GLY A 201 -5.44 -6.41 7.96
CA GLY A 201 -6.42 -5.36 8.24
C GLY A 201 -6.45 -4.90 9.70
N GLN A 202 -5.70 -5.53 10.60
CA GLN A 202 -5.42 -5.01 11.94
C GLN A 202 -3.93 -4.80 12.21
N HIS A 203 -3.09 -4.70 11.18
CA HIS A 203 -1.68 -4.33 11.29
C HIS A 203 -0.88 -5.09 12.36
N ARG A 204 -1.12 -6.39 12.49
CA ARG A 204 -0.54 -7.25 13.53
C ARG A 204 -0.42 -8.70 13.09
N LEU A 205 0.23 -9.52 13.92
CA LEU A 205 0.21 -10.97 13.79
C LEU A 205 -0.60 -11.59 14.93
N VAL A 206 -1.28 -12.69 14.66
CA VAL A 206 -2.01 -13.48 15.66
C VAL A 206 -1.47 -14.89 15.67
N VAL A 207 -0.99 -15.32 16.83
CA VAL A 207 -0.52 -16.70 17.06
C VAL A 207 -1.66 -17.48 17.68
N PHE A 208 -2.09 -18.55 17.02
CA PHE A 208 -3.06 -19.51 17.53
C PHE A 208 -2.35 -20.79 17.99
N GLN A 209 -2.97 -21.46 18.95
CA GLN A 209 -2.64 -22.84 19.28
C GLN A 209 -2.91 -23.78 18.09
N ALA A 210 -2.42 -25.01 18.16
CA ALA A 210 -2.58 -26.01 17.10
C ALA A 210 -4.06 -26.38 16.80
N ASP A 211 -5.00 -26.00 17.68
CA ASP A 211 -6.43 -26.16 17.45
C ASP A 211 -7.01 -25.15 16.43
N GLY A 212 -6.24 -24.12 16.07
CA GLY A 212 -6.64 -23.05 15.15
C GLY A 212 -7.75 -22.14 15.67
N ALA A 213 -8.08 -22.20 16.96
CA ALA A 213 -9.17 -21.45 17.57
C ALA A 213 -8.71 -20.65 18.80
N THR A 214 -7.81 -21.21 19.60
CA THR A 214 -7.32 -20.57 20.82
C THR A 214 -6.19 -19.60 20.48
N VAL A 215 -6.38 -18.30 20.75
CA VAL A 215 -5.32 -17.29 20.61
C VAL A 215 -4.28 -17.49 21.71
N ASP A 216 -3.03 -17.72 21.31
CA ASP A 216 -1.85 -17.80 22.18
C ASP A 216 -1.24 -16.41 22.43
N ALA A 217 -1.08 -15.61 21.37
CA ALA A 217 -0.48 -14.29 21.45
C ALA A 217 -0.97 -13.39 20.29
N ILE A 218 -0.94 -12.08 20.54
CA ILE A 218 -1.07 -11.04 19.53
C ILE A 218 0.26 -10.28 19.52
N ILE A 219 0.84 -10.08 18.34
CA ILE A 219 2.13 -9.40 18.19
C ILE A 219 1.89 -8.16 17.35
N GLY A 220 2.06 -7.00 17.98
CA GLY A 220 1.84 -5.68 17.40
C GLY A 220 0.62 -4.98 17.99
N THR A 221 0.73 -3.66 18.14
CA THR A 221 -0.29 -2.81 18.79
C THR A 221 -1.63 -2.77 18.04
N GLY A 222 -1.62 -3.12 16.76
CA GLY A 222 -2.73 -2.94 15.83
C GLY A 222 -2.85 -1.55 15.22
N GLU A 223 -2.05 -0.58 15.68
CA GLU A 223 -1.88 0.69 14.98
C GLU A 223 -0.90 0.54 13.82
N ARG A 224 -1.27 1.08 12.66
CA ARG A 224 -0.39 1.15 11.49
C ARG A 224 0.92 1.87 11.86
N GLY A 225 2.06 1.27 11.52
CA GLY A 225 3.37 1.85 11.79
C GLY A 225 4.51 0.87 11.60
N HIS A 226 5.70 1.24 12.07
CA HIS A 226 6.94 0.49 11.80
C HIS A 226 7.85 0.37 13.01
N ALA A 227 7.31 0.55 14.22
CA ALA A 227 8.09 0.40 15.45
C ALA A 227 8.55 -1.06 15.60
N ASP A 228 9.83 -1.25 15.89
CA ASP A 228 10.39 -2.49 16.42
C ASP A 228 10.12 -2.57 17.94
N GLY A 229 10.25 -3.75 18.54
CA GLY A 229 10.02 -3.92 19.98
C GLY A 229 9.44 -5.27 20.36
N ASP A 230 8.81 -5.32 21.52
CA ASP A 230 8.08 -6.49 22.01
C ASP A 230 6.66 -6.59 21.40
N GLU A 231 5.90 -7.59 21.83
CA GLU A 231 4.54 -7.83 21.34
C GLU A 231 3.57 -6.64 21.52
N ASP A 232 3.77 -5.80 22.54
CA ASP A 232 2.86 -4.70 22.91
C ASP A 232 3.31 -3.34 22.35
N THR A 233 4.52 -3.25 21.79
CA THR A 233 5.10 -2.00 21.28
C THR A 233 5.34 -2.02 19.77
N ALA A 234 5.58 -3.20 19.20
CA ALA A 234 5.80 -3.33 17.77
C ALA A 234 4.61 -2.83 16.96
N ARG A 235 4.88 -2.29 15.77
CA ARG A 235 3.86 -1.86 14.81
C ARG A 235 4.20 -2.40 13.43
N PHE A 236 3.16 -2.79 12.69
CA PHE A 236 3.25 -3.20 11.30
C PHE A 236 2.39 -2.28 10.43
N ALA A 237 2.55 -2.35 9.12
CA ALA A 237 1.75 -1.66 8.14
C ALA A 237 1.33 -2.68 7.08
N GLU A 238 0.19 -3.31 7.36
CA GLU A 238 -0.46 -4.33 6.51
C GLU A 238 0.46 -5.52 6.24
N PRO A 239 0.88 -6.26 7.29
CA PRO A 239 1.74 -7.42 7.10
C PRO A 239 1.01 -8.47 6.28
N ASN A 240 1.58 -8.91 5.13
CA ASN A 240 1.02 -9.99 4.31
C ASN A 240 1.79 -11.29 4.49
N GLY A 241 2.78 -11.58 3.65
CA GLY A 241 3.57 -12.80 3.71
C GLY A 241 4.14 -13.06 5.11
N VAL A 242 3.91 -14.25 5.65
CA VAL A 242 4.55 -14.73 6.88
C VAL A 242 5.18 -16.09 6.59
N LEU A 243 6.45 -16.23 6.93
CA LEU A 243 7.26 -17.42 6.67
C LEU A 243 7.92 -17.88 7.95
N ALA A 244 7.64 -19.10 8.39
CA ALA A 244 8.43 -19.75 9.43
C ALA A 244 9.77 -20.21 8.85
N LEU A 245 10.86 -19.85 9.51
CA LEU A 245 12.20 -20.26 9.10
C LEU A 245 12.43 -21.75 9.42
N PRO A 246 13.27 -22.46 8.63
CA PRO A 246 13.78 -23.76 9.04
C PRO A 246 14.42 -23.69 10.44
N ALA A 247 14.23 -24.73 11.25
CA ALA A 247 14.62 -24.71 12.66
C ALA A 247 16.11 -24.41 12.88
N GLU A 248 16.97 -24.93 12.00
CA GLU A 248 18.41 -24.70 12.04
C GLU A 248 18.75 -23.24 11.75
N VAL A 249 18.07 -22.64 10.77
CA VAL A 249 18.25 -21.23 10.40
C VAL A 249 17.74 -20.33 11.52
N ALA A 250 16.52 -20.59 12.03
CA ALA A 250 15.93 -19.85 13.13
C ALA A 250 16.84 -19.86 14.39
N GLN A 251 17.43 -21.01 14.69
CA GLN A 251 18.39 -21.15 15.79
C GLN A 251 19.67 -20.33 15.56
N GLU A 252 20.18 -20.30 14.33
CA GLU A 252 21.37 -19.53 13.96
C GLU A 252 21.13 -18.01 14.08
N VAL A 253 20.01 -17.53 13.56
CA VAL A 253 19.74 -16.08 13.44
C VAL A 253 19.01 -15.49 14.64
N GLY A 254 18.39 -16.33 15.47
CA GLY A 254 17.76 -15.94 16.73
C GLY A 254 16.32 -15.41 16.62
N TYR A 255 15.67 -15.58 15.47
CA TYR A 255 14.26 -15.27 15.24
C TYR A 255 13.59 -16.38 14.42
N ASP A 256 12.27 -16.54 14.59
CA ASP A 256 11.51 -17.69 14.10
C ASP A 256 10.81 -17.43 12.77
N LEU A 257 10.41 -16.17 12.51
CA LEU A 257 9.65 -15.78 11.34
C LEU A 257 10.33 -14.68 10.54
N LEU A 258 10.10 -14.71 9.23
CA LEU A 258 10.15 -13.55 8.35
C LEU A 258 8.74 -13.08 8.03
N VAL A 259 8.54 -11.77 8.03
CA VAL A 259 7.27 -11.12 7.71
C VAL A 259 7.50 -10.07 6.64
N ALA A 260 6.70 -10.13 5.58
CA ALA A 260 6.59 -9.10 4.57
C ALA A 260 5.63 -8.02 5.11
N ASP A 261 6.19 -6.95 5.63
CA ASP A 261 5.47 -5.79 6.15
C ASP A 261 5.18 -4.85 4.98
N THR A 262 4.08 -5.16 4.30
CA THR A 262 3.89 -4.86 2.87
C THR A 262 3.81 -3.37 2.59
N ALA A 263 2.86 -2.67 3.20
CA ALA A 263 2.76 -1.23 3.05
C ALA A 263 3.81 -0.49 3.89
N GLY A 264 4.49 -1.21 4.78
CA GLY A 264 5.68 -0.73 5.48
C GLY A 264 6.95 -0.79 4.64
N HIS A 265 6.94 -1.34 3.42
CA HIS A 265 8.11 -1.53 2.56
C HIS A 265 9.31 -2.17 3.29
N ARG A 266 9.03 -3.17 4.15
CA ARG A 266 10.04 -3.77 5.04
C ARG A 266 9.93 -5.29 5.10
N LEU A 267 11.05 -5.93 5.42
CA LEU A 267 11.05 -7.28 5.99
C LEU A 267 11.29 -7.20 7.49
N ARG A 268 10.48 -7.92 8.25
CA ARG A 268 10.56 -7.97 9.72
C ARG A 268 10.94 -9.38 10.15
N GLY A 269 11.84 -9.47 11.11
CA GLY A 269 12.15 -10.71 11.84
C GLY A 269 11.33 -10.75 13.11
N VAL A 270 10.69 -11.89 13.39
CA VAL A 270 9.92 -12.07 14.62
C VAL A 270 10.43 -13.29 15.37
N LYS A 271 10.89 -13.06 16.59
CA LYS A 271 11.15 -14.10 17.58
C LYS A 271 9.91 -14.27 18.43
N ILE A 272 9.34 -15.47 18.46
CA ILE A 272 8.10 -15.75 19.18
C ILE A 272 8.42 -16.16 20.61
N GLY A 273 7.72 -15.55 21.57
CA GLY A 273 7.80 -15.98 22.95
C GLY A 273 7.39 -17.45 23.12
N GLN A 274 8.21 -18.24 23.82
CA GLN A 274 7.99 -19.65 24.11
C GLN A 274 7.82 -19.90 25.60
N ASP A 275 6.81 -20.68 25.96
CA ASP A 275 6.59 -21.11 27.33
C ASP A 275 7.70 -22.06 27.80
N ARG A 276 8.07 -21.95 29.07
CA ARG A 276 9.12 -22.78 29.68
C ARG A 276 8.58 -23.45 30.92
N LEU A 277 8.80 -24.76 31.02
CA LEU A 277 8.18 -25.64 32.02
C LEU A 277 8.38 -25.21 33.50
N LEU A 278 9.33 -24.31 33.78
CA LEU A 278 9.67 -23.81 35.12
C LEU A 278 10.26 -22.37 35.10
N ARG A 279 10.09 -21.61 34.01
CA ARG A 279 10.62 -20.25 33.87
C ARG A 279 9.58 -19.36 33.20
N SER A 280 9.75 -18.05 33.32
CA SER A 280 9.00 -17.09 32.51
C SER A 280 9.14 -17.40 31.02
N ARG A 281 8.03 -17.20 30.29
CA ARG A 281 7.99 -17.23 28.83
C ARG A 281 9.10 -16.33 28.29
N THR A 282 9.78 -16.74 27.23
CA THR A 282 10.73 -15.84 26.57
C THR A 282 9.96 -14.66 25.96
N ALA A 283 10.55 -13.47 25.95
CA ALA A 283 9.92 -12.32 25.33
C ALA A 283 9.79 -12.52 23.81
N THR A 284 8.72 -12.00 23.23
CA THR A 284 8.63 -11.80 21.79
C THR A 284 9.47 -10.60 21.41
N GLU A 285 10.07 -10.61 20.22
CA GLU A 285 10.84 -9.48 19.71
C GLU A 285 10.62 -9.36 18.21
N VAL A 286 10.34 -8.14 17.75
CA VAL A 286 10.16 -7.76 16.35
C VAL A 286 11.27 -6.78 15.96
N THR A 287 11.97 -7.10 14.87
CA THR A 287 13.10 -6.31 14.38
C THR A 287 13.00 -6.08 12.88
N THR A 288 13.35 -4.88 12.41
CA THR A 288 13.44 -4.58 10.99
C THR A 288 14.74 -5.14 10.40
N LEU A 289 14.62 -6.03 9.42
CA LEU A 289 15.73 -6.75 8.80
C LEU A 289 16.16 -6.15 7.47
N ALA A 290 15.20 -5.61 6.71
CA ALA A 290 15.42 -5.03 5.39
C ALA A 290 14.38 -3.95 5.08
N GLY A 291 14.70 -3.04 4.16
CA GLY A 291 13.81 -1.93 3.81
C GLY A 291 14.14 -0.67 4.60
N THR A 292 14.26 0.44 3.87
CA THR A 292 14.31 1.80 4.43
C THR A 292 12.97 2.20 5.04
N GLY A 293 11.88 1.59 4.55
CA GLY A 293 10.51 2.02 4.82
C GLY A 293 9.90 2.92 3.76
N GLU A 294 10.71 3.36 2.81
CA GLU A 294 10.26 4.10 1.64
C GLU A 294 10.03 3.14 0.49
N GLN A 295 9.07 3.47 -0.36
CA GLN A 295 8.84 2.78 -1.62
C GLN A 295 10.04 2.97 -2.55
N TRP A 296 10.53 1.87 -3.14
CA TRP A 296 11.51 1.95 -4.22
C TRP A 296 10.93 2.68 -5.44
N MET A 297 11.63 3.69 -5.93
CA MET A 297 11.26 4.42 -7.15
C MET A 297 12.23 4.16 -8.31
N GLN A 298 11.72 4.29 -9.54
CA GLN A 298 12.51 4.03 -10.75
C GLN A 298 13.82 4.85 -10.77
N GLY A 299 14.94 4.14 -10.85
CA GLY A 299 16.29 4.73 -10.85
C GLY A 299 17.05 4.55 -9.53
N GLU A 300 16.37 4.12 -8.47
CA GLU A 300 17.02 3.71 -7.22
C GLU A 300 17.86 2.43 -7.39
N PRO A 301 18.91 2.24 -6.57
CA PRO A 301 19.76 1.07 -6.66
C PRO A 301 18.98 -0.22 -6.31
N LEU A 302 19.23 -1.27 -7.09
CA LEU A 302 18.77 -2.62 -6.78
C LEU A 302 19.86 -3.40 -6.03
N PRO A 303 19.48 -4.31 -5.11
CA PRO A 303 20.43 -5.02 -4.28
C PRO A 303 21.21 -6.08 -5.08
N ARG A 304 22.49 -6.24 -4.75
CA ARG A 304 23.46 -7.10 -5.44
C ARG A 304 24.09 -8.17 -4.54
N GLY A 305 23.52 -8.40 -3.37
CA GLY A 305 24.01 -9.38 -2.38
C GLY A 305 25.06 -8.81 -1.42
N GLU A 306 25.32 -7.51 -1.49
CA GLU A 306 26.29 -6.79 -0.67
C GLU A 306 25.64 -5.56 -0.04
N GLY A 307 26.17 -5.14 1.11
CA GLY A 307 25.70 -3.97 1.86
C GLY A 307 24.66 -4.31 2.93
N ASP A 308 24.19 -3.28 3.64
CA ASP A 308 23.13 -3.40 4.65
C ASP A 308 21.77 -3.49 3.95
N ALA A 309 21.00 -4.56 4.21
CA ALA A 309 19.66 -4.70 3.64
C ALA A 309 18.69 -3.57 4.00
N ARG A 310 18.94 -2.86 5.10
CA ARG A 310 18.12 -1.72 5.55
C ARG A 310 18.40 -0.44 4.78
N SER A 311 19.46 -0.40 3.96
CA SER A 311 19.74 0.76 3.10
C SER A 311 19.05 0.70 1.74
N TYR A 312 18.42 -0.42 1.40
CA TYR A 312 17.67 -0.56 0.15
C TYR A 312 16.18 -0.31 0.39
N SER A 313 15.59 0.54 -0.44
CA SER A 313 14.13 0.67 -0.52
C SER A 313 13.55 -0.61 -1.11
N LEU A 314 12.51 -1.14 -0.47
CA LEU A 314 11.71 -2.24 -0.99
C LEU A 314 10.44 -1.63 -1.59
N SER A 315 9.70 -2.39 -2.39
CA SER A 315 8.42 -1.92 -2.91
C SER A 315 7.38 -3.02 -2.79
N THR A 316 6.63 -2.94 -1.69
CA THR A 316 5.47 -3.80 -1.41
C THR A 316 5.85 -5.29 -1.46
N PRO A 317 6.72 -5.76 -0.52
CA PRO A 317 6.94 -7.18 -0.36
C PRO A 317 5.61 -7.82 0.04
N TRP A 318 5.11 -8.74 -0.77
CA TRP A 318 3.75 -9.26 -0.64
C TRP A 318 3.72 -10.65 -0.02
N ASP A 319 4.60 -11.53 -0.48
CA ASP A 319 4.66 -12.91 -0.01
C ASP A 319 6.11 -13.41 0.09
N LEU A 320 6.28 -14.48 0.87
CA LEU A 320 7.57 -15.08 1.19
C LEU A 320 7.46 -16.60 1.12
N THR A 321 8.48 -17.26 0.56
CA THR A 321 8.68 -18.70 0.72
C THR A 321 10.15 -19.02 0.99
N TRP A 322 10.43 -20.15 1.63
CA TRP A 322 11.81 -20.62 1.76
C TRP A 322 12.20 -21.42 0.52
N SER A 323 13.40 -21.17 -0.02
CA SER A 323 13.99 -22.04 -1.03
C SER A 323 15.11 -22.87 -0.42
N HIS A 324 14.91 -24.18 -0.37
CA HIS A 324 15.92 -25.12 0.11
C HIS A 324 17.13 -25.19 -0.83
N SER A 325 16.90 -25.04 -2.15
CA SER A 325 17.99 -25.08 -3.13
C SER A 325 18.90 -23.84 -3.07
N LEU A 326 18.32 -22.67 -2.78
CA LEU A 326 19.07 -21.42 -2.62
C LEU A 326 19.54 -21.19 -1.18
N ASN A 327 18.97 -21.92 -0.22
CA ASN A 327 19.12 -21.71 1.22
C ASN A 327 18.81 -20.26 1.63
N ARG A 328 17.72 -19.70 1.07
CA ARG A 328 17.32 -18.29 1.21
C ARG A 328 15.80 -18.18 1.19
N ALA A 329 15.28 -17.11 1.79
CA ALA A 329 13.89 -16.71 1.56
C ALA A 329 13.78 -16.06 0.17
N VAL A 330 12.73 -16.40 -0.58
CA VAL A 330 12.33 -15.76 -1.82
C VAL A 330 11.15 -14.84 -1.53
N ILE A 331 11.18 -13.64 -2.09
CA ILE A 331 10.26 -12.55 -1.80
C ILE A 331 9.55 -12.15 -3.09
N ALA A 332 8.23 -12.10 -3.06
CA ALA A 332 7.43 -11.52 -4.12
C ALA A 332 7.37 -10.01 -3.92
N MET A 333 8.12 -9.27 -4.73
CA MET A 333 8.19 -7.81 -4.66
C MET A 333 7.13 -7.23 -5.62
N ALA A 334 5.90 -7.16 -5.15
CA ALA A 334 4.73 -6.86 -5.97
C ALA A 334 4.83 -5.48 -6.63
N GLY A 335 5.25 -4.48 -5.85
CA GLY A 335 5.27 -3.06 -6.25
C GLY A 335 6.27 -2.74 -7.34
N ILE A 336 7.28 -3.59 -7.57
CA ILE A 336 8.26 -3.44 -8.66
C ILE A 336 8.38 -4.71 -9.50
N HIS A 337 7.36 -5.57 -9.48
CA HIS A 337 7.21 -6.69 -10.41
C HIS A 337 8.46 -7.59 -10.52
N GLN A 338 9.02 -7.94 -9.37
CA GLN A 338 10.24 -8.73 -9.27
C GLN A 338 10.13 -9.82 -8.21
N LEU A 339 11.00 -10.81 -8.32
CA LEU A 339 11.30 -11.73 -7.23
C LEU A 339 12.67 -11.40 -6.67
N TRP A 340 12.76 -11.27 -5.35
CA TRP A 340 14.01 -11.02 -4.62
C TRP A 340 14.35 -12.22 -3.74
N THR A 341 15.57 -12.27 -3.21
CA THR A 341 15.93 -13.19 -2.12
C THR A 341 16.52 -12.44 -0.94
N TYR A 342 16.36 -13.02 0.25
CA TYR A 342 16.99 -12.59 1.49
C TYR A 342 17.66 -13.79 2.17
N ASP A 343 18.90 -13.57 2.62
CA ASP A 343 19.65 -14.53 3.43
C ASP A 343 19.64 -14.08 4.89
N PRO A 344 18.91 -14.80 5.77
CA PRO A 344 18.83 -14.50 7.20
C PRO A 344 20.17 -14.42 7.93
N ALA A 345 21.16 -15.22 7.53
CA ALA A 345 22.43 -15.33 8.24
C ALA A 345 23.37 -14.16 7.91
N THR A 346 23.35 -13.71 6.66
CA THR A 346 24.24 -12.64 6.18
C THR A 346 23.55 -11.28 6.04
N GLY A 347 22.23 -11.26 5.99
CA GLY A 347 21.44 -10.10 5.61
C GLY A 347 21.50 -9.77 4.12
N ALA A 348 22.05 -10.63 3.27
CA ALA A 348 22.23 -10.33 1.85
C ALA A 348 20.88 -10.33 1.09
N LEU A 349 20.54 -9.21 0.46
CA LEU A 349 19.44 -9.06 -0.48
C LEU A 349 19.92 -9.18 -1.94
N LEU A 350 19.14 -9.85 -2.79
CA LEU A 350 19.45 -10.02 -4.22
C LEU A 350 18.18 -9.98 -5.06
N VAL A 351 18.25 -9.41 -6.26
CA VAL A 351 17.22 -9.61 -7.28
C VAL A 351 17.38 -11.02 -7.88
N LEU A 352 16.32 -11.82 -7.82
CA LEU A 352 16.26 -13.17 -8.38
C LEU A 352 15.74 -13.16 -9.83
N ALA A 353 14.64 -12.44 -10.06
CA ALA A 353 13.95 -12.40 -11.35
C ALA A 353 13.19 -11.08 -11.55
N GLY A 354 12.92 -10.74 -12.81
CA GLY A 354 12.12 -9.59 -13.20
C GLY A 354 12.94 -8.34 -13.56
N THR A 355 12.35 -7.45 -14.35
CA THR A 355 13.04 -6.25 -14.91
C THR A 355 12.48 -4.92 -14.42
N THR A 356 11.60 -4.94 -13.42
CA THR A 356 10.73 -3.82 -12.97
C THR A 356 9.61 -3.42 -13.92
N GLN A 357 9.57 -3.94 -15.15
CA GLN A 357 8.43 -3.74 -16.04
C GLN A 357 7.26 -4.66 -15.70
N GLU A 358 6.06 -4.07 -15.64
CA GLU A 358 4.81 -4.82 -15.53
C GLU A 358 4.50 -5.52 -16.85
N GLY A 359 4.31 -6.84 -16.82
CA GLY A 359 3.85 -7.58 -17.99
C GLY A 359 3.87 -9.08 -17.81
N LEU A 360 3.45 -9.78 -18.85
CA LEU A 360 3.37 -11.25 -18.91
C LEU A 360 4.35 -11.75 -19.98
N VAL A 361 5.65 -11.63 -19.70
CA VAL A 361 6.70 -12.02 -20.65
C VAL A 361 7.57 -13.10 -20.02
N ASP A 362 7.35 -14.33 -20.46
CA ASP A 362 8.16 -15.48 -20.07
C ASP A 362 9.57 -15.41 -20.67
N GLY A 363 10.54 -16.01 -19.97
CA GLY A 363 11.92 -16.11 -20.43
C GLY A 363 12.91 -16.36 -19.31
N PRO A 364 14.22 -16.13 -19.55
CA PRO A 364 15.22 -16.16 -18.49
C PRO A 364 14.84 -15.23 -17.34
N ALA A 365 15.08 -15.65 -16.09
CA ALA A 365 14.66 -14.94 -14.88
C ALA A 365 14.99 -13.43 -14.91
N VAL A 366 16.21 -13.08 -15.29
CA VAL A 366 16.70 -11.69 -15.32
C VAL A 366 16.11 -10.81 -16.44
N THR A 367 15.43 -11.40 -17.42
CA THR A 367 14.77 -10.68 -18.53
C THR A 367 13.26 -10.88 -18.58
N SER A 368 12.72 -11.81 -17.78
CA SER A 368 11.29 -12.05 -17.66
C SER A 368 10.56 -10.83 -17.09
N TRP A 369 9.30 -10.64 -17.47
CA TRP A 369 8.45 -9.60 -16.91
C TRP A 369 7.36 -10.27 -16.09
N TRP A 370 7.08 -9.65 -14.95
CA TRP A 370 6.07 -10.11 -14.01
C TRP A 370 5.02 -9.02 -13.88
N ALA A 371 3.86 -9.36 -13.35
CA ALA A 371 2.80 -8.38 -13.09
C ALA A 371 2.30 -8.62 -11.68
N GLN A 372 2.85 -7.82 -10.74
CA GLN A 372 2.46 -7.85 -9.33
C GLN A 372 2.48 -9.27 -8.71
N PRO A 373 3.65 -9.95 -8.67
CA PRO A 373 3.75 -11.25 -8.02
C PRO A 373 3.30 -11.11 -6.56
N SER A 374 2.34 -11.94 -6.15
CA SER A 374 1.64 -11.80 -4.86
C SER A 374 1.51 -13.13 -4.10
N GLY A 375 2.06 -14.20 -4.65
CA GLY A 375 2.04 -15.54 -4.06
C GLY A 375 3.31 -16.29 -4.45
N LEU A 376 3.88 -17.04 -3.52
CA LEU A 376 5.02 -17.91 -3.76
C LEU A 376 4.85 -19.25 -3.04
N ASP A 377 5.35 -20.32 -3.65
CA ASP A 377 5.58 -21.60 -2.98
C ASP A 377 6.83 -22.30 -3.54
N GLU A 378 7.39 -23.23 -2.78
CA GLU A 378 8.44 -24.13 -3.27
C GLU A 378 7.88 -25.53 -3.51
N MET A 379 7.95 -25.98 -4.76
CA MET A 379 7.55 -27.32 -5.17
C MET A 379 8.51 -28.38 -4.56
N PRO A 380 8.07 -29.64 -4.40
CA PRO A 380 8.93 -30.71 -3.87
C PRO A 380 10.23 -30.97 -4.66
N ASP A 381 10.32 -30.50 -5.91
CA ASP A 381 11.51 -30.59 -6.76
C ASP A 381 12.43 -29.35 -6.65
N GLY A 382 12.14 -28.42 -5.75
CA GLY A 382 12.91 -27.21 -5.48
C GLY A 382 12.62 -26.03 -6.40
N ARG A 383 11.64 -26.13 -7.30
CA ARG A 383 11.20 -25.00 -8.13
C ARG A 383 10.31 -24.06 -7.34
N ILE A 384 10.50 -22.76 -7.55
CA ILE A 384 9.61 -21.71 -7.03
C ILE A 384 8.48 -21.47 -8.02
N VAL A 385 7.25 -21.39 -7.52
CA VAL A 385 6.01 -21.15 -8.30
C VAL A 385 5.23 -19.96 -7.78
#